data_AF-A0A7W1JTH0-F1
#
_entry.id   AF-A0A7W1JTH0-F1
#
_cell.length_a   1.000
_cell.length_b   1.000
_cell.length_c   1.000
_cell.angle_alpha   90.00
_cell.angle_beta   90.00
_cell.angle_gamma   90.00
#
_symmetry.space_group_name_H-M   'P 1'
#
loop_
_entity.id
_entity.type
_entity.pdbx_description
1 polymer ?
#
loop_
_entity_poly.entity_id
_entity_poly.type
_entity_poly.pdbx_seq_one_letter_code
_entity_poly.pdbx_strand_id
1 'polypeptide(L)'
;MTTCNSNLFVRSDNGVAVSHESDPDGTGTYMFVTDERGGGVVPPGSSCSPGLDNPYGNGGANMFDISDPSNIHYAPGYQGTPQEPKAIFIGEEVVPAATFCDIHVMEPVAGSQRFITAYYTQGTKIVDYRLDETGKWAFTEVAGLILPNANTWAVQNFKTVGNQDGTVTYYFMASDIQRGIDIFSWTGPRGPRIGSIVPAESASMANLGLVGLALRMLPAAAVYGRRRRR
;
A
#
# COMPACT_ATOMS: atom_id res chain seq x y z
N MET A 1 -24.87 -9.02 -29.63
CA MET A 1 -23.48 -8.62 -29.34
C MET A 1 -23.25 -8.86 -27.86
N THR A 2 -22.60 -9.98 -27.55
CA THR A 2 -22.20 -10.35 -26.18
C THR A 2 -21.08 -9.40 -25.76
N THR A 3 -21.36 -8.50 -24.82
CA THR A 3 -20.33 -7.73 -24.14
C THR A 3 -19.48 -8.70 -23.34
N CYS A 4 -18.32 -9.10 -23.86
CA CYS A 4 -17.34 -9.83 -23.08
C CYS A 4 -17.05 -9.00 -21.83
N ASN A 5 -17.12 -9.63 -20.67
CA ASN A 5 -16.75 -9.03 -19.39
C ASN A 5 -15.23 -8.81 -19.41
N SER A 6 -14.75 -7.74 -20.05
CA SER A 6 -13.34 -7.41 -20.05
C SER A 6 -13.07 -6.60 -18.80
N ASN A 7 -12.55 -7.24 -17.75
CA ASN A 7 -12.11 -6.60 -16.51
C ASN A 7 -10.95 -5.59 -16.72
N LEU A 8 -10.55 -5.35 -17.97
CA LEU A 8 -9.48 -4.46 -18.44
C LEU A 8 -9.77 -2.96 -18.26
N PHE A 9 -11.02 -2.59 -17.96
CA PHE A 9 -11.45 -1.18 -17.86
C PHE A 9 -12.12 -0.84 -16.52
N VAL A 10 -12.00 -1.70 -15.51
CA VAL A 10 -12.45 -1.37 -14.15
C VAL A 10 -11.34 -0.60 -13.46
N ARG A 11 -11.64 0.61 -12.97
CA ARG A 11 -10.64 1.41 -12.24
C ARG A 11 -10.16 0.68 -11.00
N SER A 12 -8.89 0.89 -10.63
CA SER A 12 -8.26 0.25 -9.46
C SER A 12 -8.92 0.61 -8.13
N ASP A 13 -9.59 1.74 -8.07
CA ASP A 13 -10.39 2.19 -6.94
C ASP A 13 -11.88 1.78 -7.00
N ASN A 14 -12.30 1.05 -8.03
CA ASN A 14 -13.72 0.74 -8.27
C ASN A 14 -14.08 -0.74 -8.18
N GLY A 15 -13.12 -1.67 -8.23
CA GLY A 15 -13.43 -3.09 -8.23
C GLY A 15 -12.19 -4.00 -8.22
N VAL A 16 -12.40 -5.30 -8.01
CA VAL A 16 -11.39 -6.35 -8.23
C VAL A 16 -11.48 -6.82 -9.69
N ALA A 17 -10.36 -6.93 -10.40
CA ALA A 17 -10.34 -7.47 -11.76
C ALA A 17 -9.98 -8.96 -11.82
N VAL A 18 -8.95 -9.37 -11.08
CA VAL A 18 -8.51 -10.77 -10.90
C VAL A 18 -7.95 -10.87 -9.49
N SER A 19 -8.30 -11.91 -8.74
CA SER A 19 -7.71 -12.17 -7.43
C SER A 19 -6.84 -13.41 -7.48
N HIS A 20 -5.64 -13.28 -6.92
CA HIS A 20 -4.76 -14.43 -6.68
C HIS A 20 -4.99 -15.03 -5.29
N GLU A 21 -5.30 -14.16 -4.33
CA GLU A 21 -5.42 -14.52 -2.93
C GLU A 21 -6.55 -13.73 -2.26
N SER A 22 -7.23 -14.42 -1.35
CA SER A 22 -8.20 -13.83 -0.47
C SER A 22 -8.08 -14.46 0.91
N ASP A 23 -7.89 -13.63 1.93
CA ASP A 23 -7.68 -14.08 3.30
C ASP A 23 -8.53 -13.26 4.27
N PRO A 24 -9.18 -13.91 5.25
CA PRO A 24 -9.85 -13.20 6.32
C PRO A 24 -8.87 -12.34 7.13
N ASP A 25 -9.35 -11.21 7.63
CA ASP A 25 -8.64 -10.48 8.66
C ASP A 25 -8.56 -11.31 9.96
N GLY A 26 -7.74 -10.86 10.91
CA GLY A 26 -7.57 -11.59 12.18
C GLY A 26 -8.85 -11.72 13.02
N THR A 27 -9.94 -11.02 12.69
CA THR A 27 -11.25 -11.17 13.34
C THR A 27 -12.19 -12.14 12.62
N GLY A 28 -11.92 -12.47 11.35
CA GLY A 28 -12.80 -13.28 10.50
C GLY A 28 -14.09 -12.59 10.08
N THR A 29 -14.23 -11.30 10.37
CA THR A 29 -15.41 -10.49 9.99
C THR A 29 -15.22 -9.87 8.61
N TYR A 30 -13.97 -9.64 8.22
CA TYR A 30 -13.63 -9.03 6.96
C TYR A 30 -12.67 -9.93 6.18
N MET A 31 -12.63 -9.74 4.86
CA MET A 31 -11.76 -10.49 3.96
C MET A 31 -11.01 -9.54 3.06
N PHE A 32 -9.69 -9.65 3.09
CA PHE A 32 -8.85 -9.06 2.09
C PHE A 32 -8.95 -9.87 0.79
N VAL A 33 -9.00 -9.19 -0.34
CA VAL A 33 -8.99 -9.79 -1.68
C VAL A 33 -7.97 -9.03 -2.52
N THR A 34 -6.93 -9.72 -3.00
CA THR A 34 -5.94 -9.11 -3.88
C THR A 34 -6.54 -8.81 -5.24
N ASP A 35 -6.01 -7.78 -5.89
CA ASP A 35 -6.39 -7.39 -7.23
C ASP A 35 -5.16 -7.42 -8.13
N GLU A 36 -4.88 -8.60 -8.65
CA GLU A 36 -3.80 -8.92 -9.58
C GLU A 36 -4.22 -8.59 -11.01
N ARG A 37 -4.54 -7.31 -11.30
CA ARG A 37 -4.81 -6.81 -12.66
C ARG A 37 -3.69 -7.14 -13.62
N GLY A 38 -3.82 -8.31 -14.20
CA GLY A 38 -2.93 -8.82 -15.21
C GLY A 38 -2.57 -10.29 -15.05
N GLY A 39 -2.85 -10.96 -13.93
CA GLY A 39 -2.84 -12.43 -13.84
C GLY A 39 -1.62 -13.11 -14.46
N GLY A 40 -0.42 -12.53 -14.34
CA GLY A 40 0.80 -13.01 -15.02
C GLY A 40 0.93 -12.76 -16.54
N VAL A 41 -0.01 -12.07 -17.19
CA VAL A 41 0.05 -11.60 -18.60
C VAL A 41 -0.37 -10.13 -18.69
N VAL A 42 0.52 -9.19 -19.03
CA VAL A 42 0.25 -7.74 -19.03
C VAL A 42 -0.95 -7.35 -19.94
N PRO A 43 -2.18 -7.10 -19.42
CA PRO A 43 -3.22 -6.50 -20.21
C PRO A 43 -2.85 -5.04 -20.55
N PRO A 44 -3.45 -4.46 -21.61
CA PRO A 44 -3.38 -3.03 -21.83
C PRO A 44 -3.87 -2.27 -20.58
N GLY A 45 -2.99 -1.49 -19.95
CA GLY A 45 -3.32 -0.67 -18.76
C GLY A 45 -2.73 -1.14 -17.43
N SER A 46 -2.13 -2.34 -17.32
CA SER A 46 -1.47 -2.80 -16.08
C SER A 46 -0.01 -2.33 -15.93
N SER A 47 0.41 -1.30 -16.67
CA SER A 47 1.79 -0.83 -16.66
C SER A 47 2.07 0.15 -15.52
N CYS A 48 3.25 0.00 -14.91
CA CYS A 48 3.87 0.98 -14.02
C CYS A 48 4.48 2.15 -14.82
N SER A 49 3.74 2.76 -15.74
CA SER A 49 4.27 3.86 -16.55
C SER A 49 4.35 5.14 -15.70
N PRO A 50 5.56 5.72 -15.46
CA PRO A 50 5.66 7.01 -14.79
C PRO A 50 4.99 8.10 -15.64
N GLY A 51 4.19 8.94 -15.00
CA GLY A 51 3.36 9.94 -15.68
C GLY A 51 1.92 9.88 -15.19
N LEU A 52 1.00 10.39 -16.01
CA LEU A 52 -0.44 10.47 -15.76
C LEU A 52 -0.96 9.32 -14.88
N ASP A 53 -1.71 9.70 -13.85
CA ASP A 53 -2.53 8.82 -13.01
C ASP A 53 -3.05 7.65 -13.87
N ASN A 54 -2.70 6.42 -13.52
CA ASN A 54 -3.16 5.23 -14.21
C ASN A 54 -4.37 4.70 -13.45
N PRO A 55 -5.59 5.21 -13.71
CA PRO A 55 -6.76 4.86 -12.92
C PRO A 55 -7.15 3.39 -13.08
N TYR A 56 -6.53 2.65 -14.00
CA TYR A 56 -6.80 1.24 -14.28
C TYR A 56 -5.65 0.31 -13.87
N GLY A 57 -4.48 0.86 -13.54
CA GLY A 57 -3.33 0.12 -13.04
C GLY A 57 -3.13 0.35 -11.55
N ASN A 58 -2.14 -0.33 -10.98
CA ASN A 58 -1.82 -0.31 -9.56
C ASN A 58 -2.79 -1.10 -8.66
N GLY A 59 -3.25 -2.28 -9.10
CA GLY A 59 -4.14 -3.15 -8.32
C GLY A 59 -3.70 -3.33 -6.86
N GLY A 60 -4.66 -3.58 -5.98
CA GLY A 60 -4.50 -3.37 -4.54
C GLY A 60 -5.13 -4.46 -3.67
N ALA A 61 -5.13 -4.23 -2.35
CA ALA A 61 -5.87 -5.08 -1.42
C ALA A 61 -7.25 -4.48 -1.18
N ASN A 62 -8.28 -5.17 -1.63
CA ASN A 62 -9.68 -4.79 -1.44
C ASN A 62 -10.19 -5.42 -0.15
N MET A 63 -10.99 -4.69 0.62
CA MET A 63 -11.61 -5.23 1.83
C MET A 63 -13.11 -5.44 1.64
N PHE A 64 -13.57 -6.64 1.97
CA PHE A 64 -14.97 -7.03 1.97
C PHE A 64 -15.46 -7.32 3.38
N ASP A 65 -16.66 -6.86 3.71
CA ASP A 65 -17.40 -7.33 4.88
C ASP A 65 -18.02 -8.69 4.54
N ILE A 66 -17.61 -9.71 5.28
CA ILE A 66 -18.06 -11.10 5.13
C ILE A 66 -18.84 -11.58 6.36
N SER A 67 -19.22 -10.67 7.25
CA SER A 67 -19.96 -11.00 8.48
C SER A 67 -21.30 -11.68 8.20
N ASP A 68 -21.93 -11.34 7.07
CA ASP A 68 -23.07 -12.04 6.50
C ASP A 68 -22.67 -12.71 5.17
N PRO A 69 -22.45 -14.04 5.15
CA PRO A 69 -22.06 -14.75 3.94
C PRO A 69 -23.16 -14.75 2.86
N SER A 70 -24.41 -14.40 3.20
CA SER A 70 -25.49 -14.22 2.23
C SER A 70 -25.49 -12.84 1.57
N ASN A 71 -24.72 -11.89 2.11
CA ASN A 71 -24.67 -10.50 1.66
C ASN A 71 -23.26 -9.90 1.79
N ILE A 72 -22.29 -10.49 1.09
CA ILE A 72 -20.92 -9.97 1.03
C ILE A 72 -20.89 -8.67 0.23
N HIS A 73 -20.25 -7.64 0.78
CA HIS A 73 -20.13 -6.33 0.15
C HIS A 73 -18.82 -5.65 0.52
N TYR A 74 -18.46 -4.59 -0.19
CA TYR A 74 -17.28 -3.80 0.13
C TYR A 74 -17.36 -3.23 1.55
N ALA A 75 -16.29 -3.39 2.31
CA ALA A 75 -16.15 -2.66 3.55
C ALA A 75 -16.00 -1.16 3.23
N PRO A 76 -16.63 -0.28 4.02
CA PRO A 76 -16.58 1.15 3.76
C PRO A 76 -15.17 1.70 4.04
N GLY A 77 -14.69 2.58 3.17
CA GLY A 77 -13.39 3.22 3.30
C GLY A 77 -13.41 4.67 2.82
N TYR A 78 -12.26 5.11 2.30
CA TYR A 78 -12.03 6.47 1.83
C TYR A 78 -11.88 6.59 0.31
N GLN A 79 -11.85 5.47 -0.41
CA GLN A 79 -11.80 5.43 -1.87
C GLN A 79 -13.20 5.17 -2.47
N GLY A 80 -13.32 5.15 -3.80
CA GLY A 80 -14.58 4.93 -4.50
C GLY A 80 -15.46 6.18 -4.63
N THR A 81 -16.75 5.98 -4.83
CA THR A 81 -17.70 7.11 -4.94
C THR A 81 -18.26 7.48 -3.57
N PRO A 82 -18.74 8.72 -3.36
CA PRO A 82 -19.41 9.08 -2.11
C PRO A 82 -20.61 8.18 -1.77
N GLN A 83 -21.26 7.60 -2.78
CA GLN A 83 -22.40 6.69 -2.64
C GLN A 83 -21.97 5.25 -2.33
N GLU A 84 -20.77 4.87 -2.75
CA GLU A 84 -20.21 3.53 -2.58
C GLU A 84 -18.73 3.67 -2.16
N PRO A 85 -18.47 4.08 -0.90
CA PRO A 85 -17.12 4.20 -0.38
C PRO A 85 -16.51 2.81 -0.22
N LYS A 86 -15.26 2.64 -0.65
CA LYS A 86 -14.56 1.37 -0.66
C LYS A 86 -13.27 1.45 0.14
N ALA A 87 -13.02 0.39 0.88
CA ALA A 87 -11.78 0.13 1.57
C ALA A 87 -10.81 -0.59 0.62
N ILE A 88 -9.92 0.19 0.01
CA ILE A 88 -8.93 -0.30 -0.95
C ILE A 88 -7.57 0.27 -0.57
N PHE A 89 -6.58 -0.61 -0.43
CA PHE A 89 -5.18 -0.23 -0.33
C PHE A 89 -4.57 -0.21 -1.74
N ILE A 90 -3.90 0.89 -2.10
CA ILE A 90 -3.09 1.02 -3.31
C ILE A 90 -1.69 1.46 -2.85
N GLY A 91 -0.63 0.80 -3.34
CA GLY A 91 0.74 1.09 -2.92
C GLY A 91 1.21 2.50 -3.30
N GLU A 92 2.03 3.12 -2.45
CA GLU A 92 2.47 4.51 -2.63
C GLU A 92 3.62 4.64 -3.64
N GLU A 93 4.57 3.70 -3.63
CA GLU A 93 5.79 3.77 -4.47
C GLU A 93 5.60 3.15 -5.86
N VAL A 94 5.36 3.97 -6.88
CA VAL A 94 5.37 3.51 -8.28
C VAL A 94 6.77 3.70 -8.87
N VAL A 95 7.62 2.68 -8.78
CA VAL A 95 8.85 2.64 -9.58
C VAL A 95 8.46 2.33 -11.04
N PRO A 96 8.97 3.08 -12.02
CA PRO A 96 8.75 2.78 -13.43
C PRO A 96 9.12 1.35 -13.78
N ALA A 97 8.17 0.60 -14.32
CA ALA A 97 8.40 -0.77 -14.74
C ALA A 97 7.57 -1.17 -15.94
N ALA A 98 8.14 -2.07 -16.75
CA ALA A 98 7.49 -2.58 -17.95
C ALA A 98 6.38 -3.60 -17.64
N THR A 99 6.32 -4.09 -16.39
CA THR A 99 5.49 -5.20 -15.92
C THR A 99 4.46 -4.72 -14.88
N PHE A 100 3.78 -5.68 -14.23
CA PHE A 100 2.70 -5.47 -13.27
C PHE A 100 3.09 -4.56 -12.10
N CYS A 101 2.10 -3.82 -11.61
CA CYS A 101 2.19 -2.94 -10.46
C CYS A 101 1.10 -3.27 -9.44
N ASP A 102 0.88 -4.54 -9.14
CA ASP A 102 -0.20 -4.96 -8.25
C ASP A 102 0.29 -5.97 -7.21
N ILE A 103 -0.59 -6.24 -6.27
CA ILE A 103 -0.39 -7.26 -5.26
C ILE A 103 -0.61 -8.63 -5.89
N HIS A 104 0.39 -9.49 -5.81
CA HIS A 104 0.22 -10.91 -6.07
C HIS A 104 -0.40 -11.59 -4.85
N VAL A 105 0.33 -11.62 -3.75
CA VAL A 105 -0.09 -12.23 -2.47
C VAL A 105 0.14 -11.28 -1.29
N MET A 106 -0.57 -11.52 -0.21
CA MET A 106 -0.48 -10.83 1.07
C MET A 106 -0.65 -11.81 2.23
N GLU A 107 0.11 -11.58 3.29
CA GLU A 107 0.08 -12.37 4.52
C GLU A 107 -0.35 -11.46 5.67
N PRO A 108 -1.55 -11.66 6.26
CA PRO A 108 -1.92 -11.01 7.51
C PRO A 108 -0.97 -11.39 8.64
N VAL A 109 -0.50 -10.41 9.41
CA VAL A 109 0.32 -10.64 10.60
C VAL A 109 -0.58 -11.07 11.75
N ALA A 110 -0.37 -12.28 12.25
CA ALA A 110 -1.13 -12.81 13.39
C ALA A 110 -1.18 -11.84 14.59
N GLY A 111 -2.39 -11.53 15.05
CA GLY A 111 -2.64 -10.68 16.22
C GLY A 111 -2.44 -9.17 15.98
N SER A 112 -2.14 -8.75 14.75
CA SER A 112 -1.95 -7.34 14.40
C SER A 112 -2.85 -6.94 13.24
N GLN A 113 -3.25 -5.67 13.21
CA GLN A 113 -3.83 -5.03 12.04
C GLN A 113 -2.73 -4.61 11.06
N ARG A 114 -2.00 -5.61 10.57
CA ARG A 114 -0.91 -5.45 9.63
C ARG A 114 -0.93 -6.62 8.66
N PHE A 115 -0.59 -6.37 7.41
CA PHE A 115 -0.26 -7.42 6.45
C PHE A 115 1.06 -7.08 5.76
N ILE A 116 1.69 -8.11 5.19
CA ILE A 116 2.87 -7.96 4.33
C ILE A 116 2.48 -8.45 2.95
N THR A 117 2.87 -7.75 1.90
CA THR A 117 2.46 -8.10 0.55
C THR A 117 3.62 -8.18 -0.43
N ALA A 118 3.56 -9.18 -1.30
CA ALA A 118 4.40 -9.32 -2.47
C ALA A 118 3.76 -8.51 -3.60
N TYR A 119 4.43 -7.42 -3.93
CA TYR A 119 3.97 -6.45 -4.90
C TYR A 119 4.84 -6.57 -6.15
N TYR A 120 4.22 -6.89 -7.28
CA TYR A 120 4.96 -7.06 -8.52
C TYR A 120 5.75 -5.81 -8.85
N THR A 121 7.03 -6.04 -9.13
CA THR A 121 8.01 -5.00 -9.46
C THR A 121 8.21 -3.88 -8.42
N GLN A 122 7.45 -3.89 -7.33
CA GLN A 122 7.59 -3.00 -6.18
C GLN A 122 7.98 -3.76 -4.90
N GLY A 123 8.43 -5.00 -5.03
CA GLY A 123 9.08 -5.73 -3.96
C GLY A 123 8.13 -6.18 -2.85
N THR A 124 8.55 -6.00 -1.61
CA THR A 124 7.74 -6.29 -0.42
C THR A 124 7.26 -5.00 0.22
N LYS A 125 5.99 -4.93 0.59
CA LYS A 125 5.42 -3.82 1.37
C LYS A 125 4.86 -4.33 2.69
N ILE A 126 4.95 -3.51 3.73
CA ILE A 126 4.34 -3.73 5.04
C ILE A 126 3.27 -2.66 5.20
N VAL A 127 2.04 -3.09 5.47
CA VAL A 127 0.88 -2.21 5.49
C VAL A 127 0.13 -2.40 6.79
N ASP A 128 -0.07 -1.30 7.51
CA ASP A 128 -1.02 -1.25 8.62
C ASP A 128 -2.41 -0.94 8.11
N TYR A 129 -3.41 -1.50 8.78
CA TYR A 129 -4.80 -1.15 8.56
C TYR A 129 -5.47 -0.75 9.87
N ARG A 130 -6.51 0.06 9.77
CA ARG A 130 -7.29 0.50 10.92
C ARG A 130 -8.75 0.68 10.55
N LEU A 131 -9.61 0.27 11.47
CA LEU A 131 -11.02 0.60 11.48
C LEU A 131 -11.20 1.83 12.37
N ASP A 132 -11.85 2.87 11.86
CA ASP A 132 -12.17 4.03 12.68
C ASP A 132 -13.52 3.92 13.37
N GLU A 133 -13.79 4.86 14.29
CA GLU A 133 -15.06 4.93 15.04
C GLU A 133 -16.30 5.10 14.16
N THR A 134 -16.14 5.51 12.88
CA THR A 134 -17.24 5.59 11.91
C THR A 134 -17.42 4.30 11.10
N GLY A 135 -16.61 3.29 11.39
CA GLY A 135 -16.60 2.02 10.67
C GLY A 135 -15.83 2.07 9.36
N LYS A 136 -15.09 3.15 9.06
CA LYS A 136 -14.30 3.24 7.83
C LYS A 136 -12.92 2.65 8.00
N TRP A 137 -12.48 1.91 6.98
CA TRP A 137 -11.14 1.36 6.90
C TRP A 137 -10.17 2.36 6.27
N ALA A 138 -8.98 2.44 6.85
CA ALA A 138 -7.83 3.14 6.28
C ALA A 138 -6.60 2.25 6.30
N PHE A 139 -5.71 2.48 5.33
CA PHE A 139 -4.47 1.74 5.15
C PHE A 139 -3.29 2.71 5.21
N THR A 140 -2.15 2.23 5.69
CA THR A 140 -0.91 3.00 5.76
C THR A 140 0.25 2.09 5.42
N GLU A 141 0.97 2.40 4.33
CA GLU A 141 2.23 1.74 4.02
C GLU A 141 3.27 2.20 5.06
N VAL A 142 3.80 1.28 5.86
CA VAL A 142 4.73 1.62 6.97
C VAL A 142 6.18 1.37 6.61
N ALA A 143 6.44 0.49 5.65
CA ALA A 143 7.75 0.19 5.11
C ALA A 143 7.63 -0.54 3.78
N GLY A 144 8.66 -0.40 2.94
CA GLY A 144 8.82 -1.14 1.70
C GLY A 144 10.27 -1.58 1.51
N LEU A 145 10.47 -2.65 0.75
CA LEU A 145 11.78 -3.09 0.27
C LEU A 145 11.67 -3.45 -1.20
N ILE A 146 12.28 -2.64 -2.05
CA ILE A 146 12.40 -2.89 -3.49
C ILE A 146 13.86 -3.26 -3.78
N LEU A 147 14.08 -4.52 -4.18
CA LEU A 147 15.39 -4.99 -4.59
C LEU A 147 15.59 -4.82 -6.09
N PRO A 148 16.85 -4.77 -6.60
CA PRO A 148 17.11 -4.66 -8.02
C PRO A 148 16.43 -5.77 -8.83
N ASN A 149 15.76 -5.39 -9.91
CA ASN A 149 14.98 -6.29 -10.77
C ASN A 149 13.85 -7.03 -10.02
N ALA A 150 13.20 -6.36 -9.06
CA ALA A 150 12.06 -6.92 -8.33
C ALA A 150 11.02 -7.53 -9.28
N ASN A 151 10.66 -8.77 -9.01
CA ASN A 151 9.50 -9.48 -9.51
C ASN A 151 9.05 -10.42 -8.38
N THR A 152 8.71 -9.82 -7.24
CA THR A 152 8.41 -10.53 -6.01
C THR A 152 7.09 -11.26 -6.16
N TRP A 153 7.17 -12.58 -6.12
CA TRP A 153 6.06 -13.50 -6.29
C TRP A 153 5.41 -13.86 -4.97
N ALA A 154 6.17 -14.04 -3.90
CA ALA A 154 5.58 -14.33 -2.60
C ALA A 154 6.39 -13.67 -1.50
N VAL A 155 5.74 -13.41 -0.38
CA VAL A 155 6.41 -13.00 0.85
C VAL A 155 5.66 -13.57 2.04
N GLN A 156 6.41 -14.11 3.00
CA GLN A 156 5.86 -14.66 4.22
C GLN A 156 6.65 -14.18 5.42
N ASN A 157 5.95 -13.74 6.46
CA ASN A 157 6.55 -13.53 7.77
C ASN A 157 6.68 -14.88 8.49
N PHE A 158 7.90 -15.34 8.73
CA PHE A 158 8.14 -16.63 9.39
C PHE A 158 8.59 -16.48 10.86
N LYS A 159 8.94 -15.27 11.29
CA LYS A 159 9.34 -15.01 12.68
C LYS A 159 9.09 -13.55 13.07
N THR A 160 8.67 -13.35 14.31
CA THR A 160 8.44 -12.04 14.92
C THR A 160 9.08 -12.02 16.29
N VAL A 161 9.87 -10.98 16.58
CA VAL A 161 10.58 -10.82 17.86
C VAL A 161 10.29 -9.44 18.43
N GLY A 162 9.76 -9.39 19.65
CA GLY A 162 9.63 -8.14 20.39
C GLY A 162 10.97 -7.72 21.01
N ASN A 163 11.30 -6.44 20.90
CA ASN A 163 12.52 -5.85 21.45
C ASN A 163 12.23 -5.12 22.77
N GLN A 164 13.26 -4.89 23.60
CA GLN A 164 13.13 -4.22 24.90
C GLN A 164 12.74 -2.75 24.78
N ASP A 165 13.03 -2.11 23.65
CA ASP A 165 12.71 -0.71 23.35
C ASP A 165 11.28 -0.51 22.83
N GLY A 166 10.46 -1.58 22.81
CA GLY A 166 9.08 -1.56 22.34
C GLY A 166 8.92 -1.77 20.82
N THR A 167 10.02 -1.84 20.06
CA THR A 167 9.97 -2.19 18.63
C THR A 167 9.76 -3.68 18.42
N VAL A 168 9.46 -4.06 17.18
CA VAL A 168 9.31 -5.45 16.76
C VAL A 168 10.15 -5.69 15.51
N THR A 169 10.92 -6.78 15.52
CA THR A 169 11.64 -7.28 14.34
C THR A 169 10.86 -8.41 13.69
N TYR A 170 10.51 -8.21 12.43
CA TYR A 170 9.86 -9.18 11.57
C TYR A 170 10.89 -9.77 10.61
N TYR A 171 10.90 -11.09 10.47
CA TYR A 171 11.75 -11.80 9.52
C TYR A 171 10.89 -12.35 8.39
N PHE A 172 11.35 -12.18 7.17
CA PHE A 172 10.62 -12.48 5.97
C PHE A 172 11.41 -13.40 5.06
N MET A 173 10.68 -14.29 4.41
CA MET A 173 11.14 -15.01 3.23
C MET A 173 10.32 -14.48 2.06
N ALA A 174 10.97 -13.94 1.05
CA ALA A 174 10.33 -13.60 -0.21
C ALA A 174 10.83 -14.51 -1.33
N SER A 175 9.92 -14.92 -2.20
CA SER A 175 10.27 -15.55 -3.48
C SER A 175 10.14 -14.50 -4.58
N ASP A 176 11.14 -14.42 -5.44
CA ASP A 176 11.21 -13.54 -6.59
C ASP A 176 11.51 -14.38 -7.83
N ILE A 177 10.77 -14.15 -8.92
CA ILE A 177 10.91 -14.95 -10.14
C ILE A 177 12.34 -14.84 -10.71
N GLN A 178 12.98 -13.69 -10.57
CA GLN A 178 14.29 -13.43 -11.17
C GLN A 178 15.44 -13.76 -10.23
N ARG A 179 15.26 -13.56 -8.92
CA ARG A 179 16.36 -13.70 -7.93
C ARG A 179 16.30 -14.98 -7.09
N GLY A 180 15.17 -15.68 -7.05
CA GLY A 180 15.00 -16.86 -6.20
C GLY A 180 14.46 -16.49 -4.82
N ILE A 181 15.14 -16.86 -3.73
CA ILE A 181 14.67 -16.63 -2.36
C ILE A 181 15.51 -15.54 -1.69
N ASP A 182 14.86 -14.48 -1.24
CA ASP A 182 15.42 -13.41 -0.43
C ASP A 182 15.00 -13.61 1.04
N ILE A 183 15.97 -13.59 1.97
CA ILE A 183 15.70 -13.57 3.42
C ILE A 183 16.13 -12.21 3.97
N PHE A 184 15.21 -11.52 4.61
CA PHE A 184 15.47 -10.19 5.19
C PHE A 184 14.65 -9.97 6.44
N SER A 185 14.95 -8.87 7.13
CA SER A 185 14.21 -8.47 8.33
C SER A 185 13.97 -6.98 8.33
N TRP A 186 12.88 -6.57 8.96
CA TRP A 186 12.60 -5.18 9.25
C TRP A 186 12.31 -5.02 10.74
N THR A 187 12.90 -3.99 11.35
CA THR A 187 12.61 -3.58 12.73
C THR A 187 11.88 -2.26 12.69
N GLY A 188 10.73 -2.19 13.36
CA GLY A 188 9.93 -0.98 13.40
C GLY A 188 8.88 -1.00 14.50
N PRO A 189 7.90 -0.09 14.46
CA PRO A 189 6.84 -0.07 15.45
C PRO A 189 6.02 -1.37 15.39
N ARG A 190 5.52 -1.78 16.56
CA ARG A 190 4.49 -2.81 16.66
C ARG A 190 3.27 -2.35 15.85
N GLY A 191 2.74 -3.21 14.99
CA GLY A 191 1.51 -2.89 14.27
C GLY A 191 0.34 -2.74 15.24
N PRO A 192 -0.75 -2.07 14.83
CA PRO A 192 -1.93 -1.93 15.68
C PRO A 192 -2.43 -3.31 16.10
N ARG A 193 -3.06 -3.40 17.27
CA ARG A 193 -3.59 -4.67 17.78
C ARG A 193 -4.83 -5.05 16.99
N ILE A 194 -5.02 -6.33 16.67
CA ILE A 194 -6.27 -6.79 16.05
C ILE A 194 -7.50 -6.31 16.85
N GLY A 195 -8.49 -5.76 16.15
CA GLY A 195 -9.71 -5.19 16.73
C GLY A 195 -9.55 -3.80 17.36
N SER A 196 -8.40 -3.13 17.20
CA SER A 196 -8.24 -1.75 17.65
C SER A 196 -9.03 -0.79 16.76
N ILE A 197 -9.92 -0.02 17.40
CA ILE A 197 -10.64 1.09 16.78
C ILE A 197 -9.90 2.39 17.09
N VAL A 198 -9.77 3.26 16.09
CA VAL A 198 -9.11 4.56 16.21
C VAL A 198 -10.08 5.71 15.93
N PRO A 199 -9.81 6.93 16.42
CA PRO A 199 -10.61 8.09 16.05
C PRO A 199 -10.67 8.28 14.53
N ALA A 200 -11.83 8.71 14.04
CA ALA A 200 -11.99 9.04 12.63
C ALA A 200 -10.98 10.11 12.22
N GLU A 201 -10.24 9.86 11.13
CA GLU A 201 -9.47 10.93 10.53
C GLU A 201 -10.45 11.90 9.87
N SER A 202 -10.49 13.14 10.37
CA SER A 202 -10.98 14.24 9.55
C SER A 202 -10.12 14.27 8.30
N ALA A 203 -10.70 13.98 7.14
CA ALA A 203 -10.06 14.09 5.84
C ALA A 203 -9.41 15.47 5.71
N SER A 204 -8.14 15.56 6.06
CA SER A 204 -7.39 16.80 6.09
C SER A 204 -6.06 16.56 5.39
N MET A 205 -6.08 16.95 4.12
CA MET A 205 -4.94 17.32 3.30
C MET A 205 -4.17 16.17 2.67
N ALA A 206 -4.77 15.61 1.62
CA ALA A 206 -4.00 15.25 0.44
C ALA A 206 -3.14 16.45 0.02
N ASN A 207 -1.82 16.25 -0.06
CA ASN A 207 -0.89 17.04 -0.86
C ASN A 207 -0.95 18.57 -0.73
N LEU A 208 -0.52 19.12 0.42
CA LEU A 208 0.24 20.38 0.40
C LEU A 208 1.72 20.04 0.29
N GLY A 209 2.10 19.64 -0.92
CA GLY A 209 3.49 19.48 -1.30
C GLY A 209 4.25 20.79 -1.10
N LEU A 210 5.34 20.71 -0.35
CA LEU A 210 6.63 21.31 -0.68
C LEU A 210 6.63 22.68 -1.41
N VAL A 211 5.89 23.67 -0.92
CA VAL A 211 6.09 25.07 -1.30
C VAL A 211 6.02 25.93 -0.04
N GLY A 212 7.19 26.26 0.53
CA GLY A 212 7.22 27.26 1.60
C GLY A 212 8.32 27.17 2.65
N LEU A 213 9.50 26.60 2.38
CA LEU A 213 10.67 26.85 3.22
C LEU A 213 11.95 27.15 2.41
N ALA A 214 11.79 27.93 1.35
CA ALA A 214 12.88 28.69 0.75
C ALA A 214 12.88 30.12 1.33
N LEU A 215 13.02 30.25 2.65
CA LEU A 215 13.26 31.55 3.30
C LEU A 215 14.71 31.63 3.78
N ARG A 216 15.56 32.05 2.84
CA ARG A 216 16.74 32.91 3.03
C ARG A 216 17.71 32.54 4.16
N MET A 217 18.66 31.64 3.85
CA MET A 217 20.03 31.85 4.33
C MET A 217 20.78 32.70 3.28
N LEU A 218 20.76 34.02 3.47
CA LEU A 218 21.70 34.91 2.80
C LEU A 218 23.02 34.88 3.59
N PRO A 219 24.18 34.61 2.97
CA PRO A 219 25.46 34.73 3.64
C PRO A 219 25.75 36.20 3.96
N ALA A 220 26.03 36.48 5.23
CA ALA A 220 26.50 37.78 5.70
C ALA A 220 27.93 38.02 5.20
N ALA A 221 28.05 38.64 4.03
CA ALA A 221 29.32 39.16 3.52
C ALA A 221 29.10 40.54 2.90
N ALA A 222 29.13 41.59 3.73
CA ALA A 222 29.55 42.95 3.36
C ALA A 222 29.40 43.93 4.54
N VAL A 223 30.31 43.88 5.51
CA VAL A 223 30.60 45.05 6.36
C VAL A 223 32.11 45.28 6.35
N TYR A 224 32.60 45.89 5.27
CA TYR A 224 33.80 46.73 5.34
C TYR A 224 33.76 47.80 4.25
N GLY A 225 32.85 48.77 4.44
CA GLY A 225 32.80 49.99 3.66
C GLY A 225 33.90 50.96 4.11
N ARG A 226 34.89 51.14 3.22
CA ARG A 226 35.90 52.21 3.24
C ARG A 226 35.31 53.56 3.66
N ARG A 227 35.82 54.14 4.75
CA ARG A 227 35.87 55.60 4.91
C ARG A 227 37.14 56.13 4.22
N ARG A 228 36.96 56.76 3.06
CA ARG A 228 37.89 57.78 2.57
C ARG A 228 37.52 59.11 3.24
N ARG A 229 38.49 59.85 3.78
CA ARG A 229 38.80 61.23 3.36
C ARG A 229 39.93 61.85 4.19
N ARG A 230 40.86 62.42 3.42
CA ARG A 230 41.89 63.43 3.70
C ARG A 230 43.13 62.95 4.43
#